data_AF-E3N5G9-F1
#
_entry.id   AF-E3N5G9-F1
#
_cell.length_a   1.000
_cell.length_b   1.000
_cell.length_c   1.000
_cell.angle_alpha   90.00
_cell.angle_beta   90.00
_cell.angle_gamma   90.00
#
_symmetry.space_group_name_H-M   'P 1'
#
loop_
_entity.id
_entity.type
_entity.pdbx_description
1 polymer ?
#
loop_
_entity_poly.entity_id
_entity_poly.type
_entity_poly.pdbx_seq_one_letter_code
_entity_poly.pdbx_strand_id
1 'polypeptide(L)'
;MSALPILKLPIIVLMKILRSIDIDTVIPISLCSRKMYHLVKNFQNKSVTLKINSYGDYSSVAVVTPEGNCHQVEVSEGRYRNLESVNINGHLVPIDRSRKHGGWETYWKDRVKGLHSVMEYLSDLFGIKKVTTVTVTPGTLKLLDIIKERQGNDYELIINHYLSTKKSRFILENHSAKVLRIIGLSHNFPIGKYLKSVDSLIVHSKLLITLDDLLNMNCVELVLPYNEFTESEIKRILQHWAVNGFRRLKYLSLRVSDFDLEDVLGELNHTVMTERREYK
;
A
#
# COMPACT_ATOMS: atom_id res chain seq x y z
N MET A 1 13.38 34.04 -19.17
CA MET A 1 12.13 33.27 -19.00
C MET A 1 10.99 34.26 -18.84
N SER A 2 10.00 34.24 -19.74
CA SER A 2 8.78 35.05 -19.54
C SER A 2 8.02 34.51 -18.33
N ALA A 3 7.42 35.39 -17.54
CA ALA A 3 6.57 34.97 -16.43
C ALA A 3 5.38 34.17 -16.99
N LEU A 4 5.11 32.98 -16.44
CA LEU A 4 3.92 32.19 -16.78
C LEU A 4 2.68 33.09 -16.73
N PRO A 5 1.90 33.24 -17.82
CA PRO A 5 0.77 34.18 -17.87
C PRO A 5 -0.21 34.00 -16.71
N ILE A 6 -0.40 32.75 -16.25
CA ILE A 6 -1.26 32.41 -15.12
C ILE A 6 -0.84 33.15 -13.82
N LEU A 7 0.45 33.39 -13.61
CA LEU A 7 0.98 34.07 -12.42
C LEU A 7 0.67 35.57 -12.37
N LYS A 8 0.12 36.14 -13.45
CA LYS A 8 -0.36 37.53 -13.51
C LYS A 8 -1.81 37.67 -13.05
N LEU A 9 -2.53 36.57 -12.89
CA LEU A 9 -3.93 36.59 -12.45
C LEU A 9 -4.04 36.98 -10.97
N PRO A 10 -5.16 37.61 -10.55
CA PRO A 10 -5.44 37.86 -9.15
C PRO A 10 -5.42 36.57 -8.32
N ILE A 11 -4.95 36.66 -7.08
CA ILE A 11 -4.71 35.49 -6.22
C ILE A 11 -5.97 34.63 -5.99
N ILE A 12 -7.14 35.26 -5.91
CA ILE A 12 -8.43 34.58 -5.76
C ILE A 12 -8.78 33.76 -7.00
N VAL A 13 -8.46 34.29 -8.19
CA VAL A 13 -8.69 33.58 -9.46
C VAL A 13 -7.73 32.40 -9.57
N LEU A 14 -6.46 32.59 -9.23
CA LEU A 14 -5.48 31.50 -9.14
C LEU A 14 -5.92 30.37 -8.21
N MET A 15 -6.41 30.72 -7.02
CA MET A 15 -6.92 29.75 -6.06
C MET A 15 -8.11 28.96 -6.61
N LYS A 16 -9.06 29.62 -7.27
CA LYS A 16 -10.21 28.95 -7.90
C LYS A 16 -9.76 27.98 -9.00
N ILE A 17 -8.85 28.41 -9.87
CA ILE A 17 -8.30 27.58 -10.96
C ILE A 17 -7.58 26.35 -10.40
N LEU A 18 -6.63 26.55 -9.46
CA LEU A 18 -5.84 25.43 -8.93
C LEU A 18 -6.68 24.42 -8.13
N ARG A 19 -7.83 24.84 -7.59
CA ARG A 19 -8.79 23.95 -6.91
C ARG A 19 -9.69 23.17 -7.85
N SER A 20 -9.86 23.62 -9.10
CA SER A 20 -10.72 22.95 -10.09
C SER A 20 -9.96 22.01 -11.02
N ILE A 21 -8.63 22.10 -11.06
CA ILE A 21 -7.79 21.25 -11.92
C ILE A 21 -7.61 19.87 -11.26
N ASP A 22 -7.58 18.82 -12.09
CA ASP A 22 -7.32 17.45 -11.67
C ASP A 22 -5.90 17.26 -11.10
N ILE A 23 -5.71 16.19 -10.33
CA ILE A 23 -4.41 15.89 -9.70
C ILE A 23 -3.33 15.65 -10.77
N ASP A 24 -3.68 15.00 -11.88
CA ASP A 24 -2.77 14.70 -12.99
C ASP A 24 -2.15 15.96 -13.61
N THR A 25 -2.89 17.07 -13.63
CA THR A 25 -2.44 18.34 -14.18
C THR A 25 -1.88 19.26 -13.10
N VAL A 26 -2.34 19.14 -11.85
CA VAL A 26 -1.77 19.91 -10.73
C VAL A 26 -0.32 19.51 -10.44
N ILE A 27 0.04 18.22 -10.51
CA ILE A 27 1.42 17.74 -10.30
C ILE A 27 2.42 18.41 -11.25
N PRO A 28 2.29 18.36 -12.58
CA PRO A 28 3.25 19.01 -13.48
C PRO A 28 3.24 20.54 -13.34
N ILE A 29 2.09 21.16 -13.05
CA ILE A 29 2.03 22.61 -12.77
C ILE A 29 2.91 22.97 -11.58
N SER A 30 2.85 22.16 -10.51
CA SER A 30 3.67 22.38 -9.32
C SER A 30 5.18 22.32 -9.61
N LEU A 31 5.59 21.51 -10.61
CA LEU A 31 6.97 21.33 -11.03
C LEU A 31 7.50 22.48 -11.91
N CYS A 32 6.63 23.34 -12.46
CA CYS A 32 7.05 24.42 -13.37
C CYS A 32 7.87 25.51 -12.67
N SER A 33 7.65 25.75 -11.37
CA SER A 33 8.46 26.70 -10.59
C SER A 33 8.22 26.55 -9.09
N ARG A 34 9.17 27.02 -8.27
CA ARG A 34 8.99 27.10 -6.82
C ARG A 34 7.77 27.93 -6.40
N LYS A 35 7.42 28.97 -7.18
CA LYS A 35 6.22 29.77 -6.91
C LYS A 35 4.95 28.95 -7.15
N MET A 36 4.87 28.20 -8.26
CA MET A 36 3.73 27.32 -8.53
C MET A 36 3.61 26.21 -7.49
N TYR A 37 4.73 25.60 -7.09
CA TYR A 37 4.77 24.63 -6.00
C TYR A 37 4.05 25.14 -4.74
N HIS A 38 4.45 26.32 -4.24
CA HIS A 38 3.86 26.89 -3.04
C HIS A 38 2.39 27.29 -3.23
N LEU A 39 2.00 27.77 -4.41
CA LEU A 39 0.60 28.09 -4.70
C LEU A 39 -0.28 26.83 -4.67
N VAL A 40 0.15 25.76 -5.34
CA VAL A 40 -0.56 24.46 -5.34
C VAL A 40 -0.69 23.93 -3.91
N LYS A 41 0.43 23.84 -3.19
CA LYS A 41 0.47 23.35 -1.80
C LYS A 41 -0.47 24.12 -0.88
N ASN A 42 -0.53 25.45 -1.00
CA ASN A 42 -1.32 26.28 -0.10
C ASN A 42 -2.80 26.36 -0.50
N PHE A 43 -3.13 26.20 -1.78
CA PHE A 43 -4.51 26.31 -2.27
C PHE A 43 -5.25 24.99 -2.37
N GLN A 44 -4.56 23.87 -2.20
CA GLN A 44 -5.14 22.54 -2.13
C GLN A 44 -6.36 22.49 -1.20
N ASN A 45 -7.40 21.78 -1.64
CA ASN A 45 -8.55 21.50 -0.80
C ASN A 45 -8.21 20.39 0.21
N LYS A 46 -8.09 20.75 1.49
CA LYS A 46 -7.76 19.81 2.58
C LYS A 46 -8.97 19.00 3.09
N SER A 47 -10.18 19.26 2.58
CA SER A 47 -11.36 18.46 2.94
C SER A 47 -11.33 17.07 2.28
N VAL A 48 -10.56 16.89 1.22
CA VAL A 48 -10.43 15.62 0.50
C VAL A 48 -9.30 14.82 1.12
N THR A 49 -9.61 13.61 1.60
CA THR A 49 -8.60 12.70 2.15
C THR A 49 -7.89 11.97 1.01
N LEU A 50 -6.70 12.44 0.65
CA LEU A 50 -5.82 11.79 -0.30
C LEU A 50 -4.88 10.82 0.40
N LYS A 51 -4.51 9.76 -0.30
CA LYS A 51 -3.52 8.77 0.14
C LYS A 51 -2.30 8.80 -0.76
N ILE A 52 -1.16 8.37 -0.23
CA ILE A 52 0.04 8.09 -1.04
C ILE A 52 0.29 6.60 -1.02
N ASN A 53 0.50 6.03 -2.21
CA ASN A 53 0.94 4.66 -2.39
C ASN A 53 2.29 4.66 -3.10
N SER A 54 3.18 3.75 -2.71
CA SER A 54 4.46 3.54 -3.37
C SER A 54 4.53 2.15 -3.97
N TYR A 55 4.70 2.07 -5.28
CA TYR A 55 4.70 0.83 -6.05
C TYR A 55 6.10 0.46 -6.52
N GLY A 56 6.80 -0.39 -5.77
CA GLY A 56 8.15 -0.84 -6.13
C GLY A 56 8.22 -1.80 -7.32
N ASP A 57 7.10 -2.38 -7.73
CA ASP A 57 6.93 -3.24 -8.91
C ASP A 57 6.73 -2.42 -10.20
N TYR A 58 5.86 -1.41 -10.14
CA TYR A 58 5.67 -0.44 -11.23
C TYR A 58 6.71 0.68 -11.22
N SER A 59 7.58 0.71 -10.21
CA SER A 59 8.54 1.79 -9.98
C SER A 59 7.88 3.16 -10.01
N SER A 60 6.77 3.33 -9.30
CA SER A 60 6.00 4.58 -9.28
C SER A 60 5.53 4.96 -7.88
N VAL A 61 5.18 6.23 -7.70
CA VAL A 61 4.46 6.72 -6.52
C VAL A 61 3.17 7.36 -6.99
N ALA A 62 2.07 7.05 -6.32
CA ALA A 62 0.75 7.54 -6.68
C ALA A 62 0.09 8.33 -5.57
N VAL A 63 -0.64 9.37 -5.95
CA VAL A 63 -1.67 9.98 -5.11
C VAL A 63 -2.99 9.32 -5.44
N VAL A 64 -3.67 8.80 -4.41
CA VAL A 64 -4.93 8.07 -4.55
C VAL A 64 -6.07 8.89 -3.96
N THR A 65 -7.12 9.05 -4.76
CA THR A 65 -8.36 9.75 -4.39
C THR A 65 -9.30 8.84 -3.59
N PRO A 66 -10.29 9.40 -2.85
CA PRO A 66 -11.30 8.59 -2.16
C PRO A 66 -12.08 7.63 -3.09
N GLU A 67 -12.23 8.00 -4.36
CA GLU A 67 -12.90 7.20 -5.39
C GLU A 67 -12.02 6.06 -5.94
N GLY A 68 -10.75 6.00 -5.53
CA GLY A 68 -9.79 4.97 -5.95
C GLY A 68 -8.97 5.33 -7.20
N ASN A 69 -9.15 6.52 -7.78
CA ASN A 69 -8.32 6.96 -8.91
C ASN A 69 -6.88 7.16 -8.44
N CYS A 70 -5.92 6.65 -9.21
CA CYS A 70 -4.49 6.66 -8.91
C CYS A 70 -3.74 7.56 -9.90
N HIS A 71 -3.11 8.62 -9.39
CA HIS A 71 -2.36 9.59 -10.19
C HIS A 71 -0.85 9.37 -10.00
N GLN A 72 -0.20 8.74 -10.98
CA GLN A 72 1.13 8.17 -10.82
C GLN A 72 2.26 9.08 -11.34
N VAL A 73 3.38 9.06 -10.62
CA VAL A 73 4.68 9.54 -11.09
C VAL A 73 5.63 8.35 -11.11
N GLU A 74 6.02 7.95 -12.31
CA GLU A 74 6.93 6.85 -12.59
C GLU A 74 8.39 7.26 -12.40
N VAL A 75 9.19 6.30 -11.97
CA VAL A 75 10.61 6.42 -11.64
C VAL A 75 11.36 5.37 -12.45
N SER A 76 12.01 5.83 -13.51
CA SER A 76 12.79 4.98 -14.39
C SER A 76 14.28 5.16 -14.17
N GLU A 77 15.04 4.06 -14.19
CA GLU A 77 16.49 4.13 -14.14
C GLU A 77 17.04 4.43 -15.54
N GLY A 78 17.89 5.44 -15.63
CA GLY A 78 18.60 5.73 -16.87
C GLY A 78 18.85 7.21 -17.11
N ARG A 79 19.33 7.50 -18.31
CA ARG A 79 19.50 8.86 -18.80
C ARG A 79 18.85 8.98 -20.16
N TYR A 80 17.86 9.85 -20.25
CA TYR A 80 17.36 10.32 -21.53
C TYR A 80 18.04 11.63 -21.89
N ARG A 81 18.61 11.67 -23.10
CA ARG A 81 19.18 12.90 -23.66
C ARG A 81 18.03 13.76 -24.20
N ASN A 82 18.16 15.08 -24.06
CA ASN A 82 17.26 16.08 -24.64
C ASN A 82 15.85 16.19 -24.02
N LEU A 83 15.64 15.67 -22.81
CA LEU A 83 14.40 15.94 -22.06
C LEU A 83 14.54 17.19 -21.18
N GLU A 84 13.40 17.85 -20.94
CA GLU A 84 13.29 18.90 -19.94
C GLU A 84 13.60 18.31 -18.55
N SER A 85 14.17 19.13 -17.66
CA SER A 85 14.44 18.74 -16.28
C SER A 85 13.59 19.54 -15.30
N VAL A 86 13.12 18.87 -14.26
CA VAL A 86 12.34 19.45 -13.16
C VAL A 86 13.04 19.23 -11.83
N ASN A 87 12.74 20.07 -10.84
CA ASN A 87 13.25 19.90 -9.49
C ASN A 87 12.25 19.09 -8.65
N ILE A 88 12.65 17.89 -8.22
CA ILE A 88 11.89 17.03 -7.33
C ILE A 88 12.70 16.85 -6.04
N ASN A 89 12.20 17.41 -4.94
CA ASN A 89 12.82 17.34 -3.63
C ASN A 89 14.33 17.70 -3.65
N GLY A 90 14.69 18.79 -4.33
CA GLY A 90 16.07 19.27 -4.46
C GLY A 90 16.89 18.60 -5.57
N HIS A 91 16.34 17.62 -6.27
CA HIS A 91 17.03 16.91 -7.35
C HIS A 91 16.55 17.39 -8.71
N LEU A 92 17.48 17.86 -9.54
CA LEU A 92 17.20 18.18 -10.94
C LEU A 92 17.21 16.88 -11.77
N VAL A 93 16.04 16.47 -12.25
CA VAL A 93 15.86 15.19 -12.95
C VAL A 93 15.12 15.37 -14.28
N PRO A 94 15.46 14.61 -15.32
CA PRO A 94 14.70 14.62 -16.57
C PRO A 94 13.27 14.11 -16.37
N ILE A 95 12.33 14.67 -17.12
CA ILE A 95 10.92 14.27 -17.13
C ILE A 95 10.43 14.04 -18.56
N ASP A 96 9.73 12.93 -18.80
CA ASP A 96 8.90 12.74 -19.99
C ASP A 96 7.43 13.05 -19.66
N ARG A 97 6.85 13.92 -20.49
CA ARG A 97 5.46 14.38 -20.40
C ARG A 97 4.53 13.67 -21.37
N SER A 98 5.00 12.67 -22.10
CA SER A 98 4.26 12.02 -23.18
C SER A 98 2.99 11.26 -22.75
N ARG A 99 2.75 11.07 -21.44
CA ARG A 99 1.58 10.38 -20.83
C ARG A 99 1.29 8.98 -21.41
N LYS A 100 2.21 8.37 -22.16
CA LYS A 100 1.99 7.10 -22.88
C LYS A 100 1.66 5.92 -21.96
N HIS A 101 2.04 6.00 -20.69
CA HIS A 101 1.88 4.93 -19.70
C HIS A 101 0.92 5.27 -18.55
N GLY A 102 0.10 6.33 -18.69
CA GLY A 102 -0.90 6.69 -17.68
C GLY A 102 -0.35 7.49 -16.49
N GLY A 103 0.91 7.93 -16.56
CA GLY A 103 1.55 8.80 -15.57
C GLY A 103 2.64 9.70 -16.17
N TRP A 104 3.32 10.45 -15.30
CA TRP A 104 4.51 11.23 -15.64
C TRP A 104 5.76 10.41 -15.37
N GLU A 105 6.69 10.32 -16.31
CA GLU A 105 7.90 9.54 -16.12
C GLU A 105 9.08 10.43 -15.76
N THR A 106 9.78 10.10 -14.68
CA THR A 106 10.98 10.81 -14.22
C THR A 106 12.17 9.88 -14.20
N TYR A 107 13.34 10.39 -14.59
CA TYR A 107 14.53 9.57 -14.79
C TYR A 107 15.56 9.78 -13.69
N TRP A 108 15.98 8.68 -13.06
CA TRP A 108 16.83 8.69 -11.90
C TRP A 108 18.04 7.78 -12.09
N LYS A 109 19.14 8.09 -11.39
CA LYS A 109 20.33 7.22 -11.36
C LYS A 109 20.16 6.02 -10.43
N ASP A 110 19.32 6.18 -9.42
CA ASP A 110 19.02 5.18 -8.40
C ASP A 110 17.51 5.18 -8.20
N ARG A 111 16.86 4.04 -8.46
CA ARG A 111 15.40 3.92 -8.36
C ARG A 111 14.87 4.16 -6.96
N VAL A 112 15.54 3.65 -5.92
CA VAL A 112 15.05 3.80 -4.53
C VAL A 112 15.10 5.27 -4.12
N LYS A 113 16.16 5.97 -4.51
CA LYS A 113 16.29 7.41 -4.30
C LYS A 113 15.23 8.19 -5.07
N GLY A 114 14.90 7.77 -6.30
CA GLY A 114 13.83 8.37 -7.09
C GLY A 114 12.46 8.20 -6.44
N LEU A 115 12.11 6.95 -6.06
CA LEU A 115 10.87 6.64 -5.35
C LEU A 115 10.74 7.46 -4.06
N HIS A 116 11.79 7.49 -3.24
CA HIS A 116 11.82 8.28 -2.02
C HIS A 116 11.63 9.78 -2.30
N SER A 117 12.34 10.33 -3.29
CA SER A 117 12.27 11.77 -3.59
C SER A 117 10.90 12.19 -4.13
N VAL A 118 10.29 11.37 -5.00
CA VAL A 118 8.93 11.59 -5.51
C VAL A 118 7.91 11.47 -4.37
N MET A 119 8.05 10.46 -3.51
CA MET A 119 7.21 10.26 -2.33
C MET A 119 7.24 11.46 -1.38
N GLU A 120 8.43 11.98 -1.06
CA GLU A 120 8.56 13.19 -0.24
C GLU A 120 7.93 14.41 -0.91
N TYR A 121 8.18 14.59 -2.21
CA TYR A 121 7.62 15.70 -2.98
C TYR A 121 6.09 15.70 -2.96
N LEU A 122 5.46 14.56 -3.30
CA LEU A 122 4.01 14.43 -3.31
C LEU A 122 3.42 14.54 -1.90
N SER A 123 4.11 13.99 -0.89
CA SER A 123 3.71 14.11 0.51
C SER A 123 3.65 15.56 0.96
N ASP A 124 4.69 16.35 0.66
CA ASP A 124 4.74 17.76 1.05
C ASP A 124 3.77 18.61 0.21
N LEU A 125 3.63 18.33 -1.09
CA LEU A 125 2.73 19.03 -2.00
C LEU A 125 1.27 18.89 -1.57
N PHE A 126 0.84 17.68 -1.20
CA PHE A 126 -0.54 17.36 -0.85
C PHE A 126 -0.81 17.33 0.66
N GLY A 127 0.20 17.63 1.50
CA GLY A 127 0.08 17.62 2.96
C GLY A 127 -0.17 16.23 3.57
N ILE A 128 0.24 15.17 2.88
CA ILE A 128 0.01 13.77 3.27
C ILE A 128 1.17 13.30 4.15
N LYS A 129 0.87 12.91 5.39
CA LYS A 129 1.91 12.54 6.36
C LYS A 129 2.41 11.11 6.18
N LYS A 130 1.52 10.18 5.87
CA LYS A 130 1.81 8.74 5.85
C LYS A 130 1.52 8.13 4.49
N VAL A 131 2.41 7.24 4.06
CA VAL A 131 2.18 6.33 2.94
C VAL A 131 1.22 5.25 3.40
N THR A 132 0.17 4.99 2.63
CA THR A 132 -0.86 4.02 3.01
C THR A 132 -0.47 2.61 2.59
N THR A 133 -0.08 2.45 1.32
CA THR A 133 0.27 1.14 0.75
C THR A 133 1.65 1.19 0.12
N VAL A 134 2.44 0.15 0.35
CA VAL A 134 3.79 -0.01 -0.19
C VAL A 134 3.90 -1.38 -0.86
N THR A 135 4.29 -1.40 -2.13
CA THR A 135 4.71 -2.62 -2.81
C THR A 135 6.22 -2.63 -2.94
N VAL A 136 6.85 -3.80 -2.76
CA VAL A 136 8.29 -3.97 -2.93
C VAL A 136 8.66 -5.11 -3.87
N THR A 137 9.77 -4.92 -4.57
CA THR A 137 10.49 -5.96 -5.31
C THR A 137 11.83 -6.21 -4.62
N PRO A 138 12.57 -7.28 -4.97
CA PRO A 138 13.90 -7.51 -4.41
C PRO A 138 14.83 -6.30 -4.52
N GLY A 139 14.68 -5.48 -5.57
CA GLY A 139 15.50 -4.30 -5.80
C GLY A 139 14.96 -3.01 -5.17
N THR A 140 13.83 -3.03 -4.47
CA THR A 140 13.27 -1.87 -3.76
C THR A 140 13.06 -2.11 -2.26
N LEU A 141 13.56 -3.22 -1.71
CA LEU A 141 13.43 -3.56 -0.29
C LEU A 141 13.93 -2.46 0.66
N LYS A 142 14.98 -1.72 0.28
CA LYS A 142 15.51 -0.60 1.07
C LYS A 142 14.50 0.53 1.30
N LEU A 143 13.44 0.59 0.49
CA LEU A 143 12.34 1.55 0.72
C LEU A 143 11.64 1.28 2.05
N LEU A 144 11.60 0.03 2.52
CA LEU A 144 10.95 -0.30 3.79
C LEU A 144 11.67 0.33 4.99
N ASP A 145 12.98 0.49 4.93
CA ASP A 145 13.75 1.17 5.99
C ASP A 145 13.35 2.65 6.05
N ILE A 146 13.24 3.31 4.89
CA ILE A 146 12.78 4.69 4.76
C ILE A 146 11.36 4.87 5.31
N ILE A 147 10.44 3.98 4.94
CA ILE A 147 9.05 4.02 5.44
C ILE A 147 9.01 3.79 6.95
N LYS A 148 9.78 2.83 7.46
CA LYS A 148 9.85 2.52 8.89
C LYS A 148 10.36 3.72 9.71
N GLU A 149 11.39 4.41 9.23
CA GLU A 149 11.90 5.63 9.86
C GLU A 149 10.86 6.76 9.83
N ARG A 150 10.10 6.88 8.73
CA ARG A 150 9.10 7.93 8.56
C ARG A 150 7.85 7.74 9.43
N GLN A 151 7.31 6.53 9.52
CA GLN A 151 5.97 6.29 10.09
C GLN A 151 5.83 5.00 10.90
N GLY A 152 6.93 4.31 11.22
CA GLY A 152 6.89 3.04 11.93
C GLY A 152 6.21 1.96 11.07
N ASN A 153 5.30 1.20 11.66
CA ASN A 153 4.59 0.09 11.02
C ASN A 153 3.21 0.43 10.44
N ASP A 154 2.80 1.70 10.48
CA ASP A 154 1.46 2.12 10.09
C ASP A 154 1.30 2.24 8.57
N TYR A 155 1.41 1.11 7.87
CA TYR A 155 1.22 0.97 6.42
C TYR A 155 0.80 -0.46 6.08
N GLU A 156 0.28 -0.63 4.86
CA GLU A 156 0.04 -1.91 4.23
C GLU A 156 1.23 -2.27 3.33
N LEU A 157 1.78 -3.47 3.51
CA LEU A 157 2.84 -4.01 2.66
C LEU A 157 2.27 -5.09 1.75
N ILE A 158 2.39 -4.85 0.44
CA ILE A 158 2.00 -5.78 -0.61
C ILE A 158 3.26 -6.37 -1.25
N ILE A 159 3.32 -7.69 -1.39
CA ILE A 159 4.43 -8.40 -2.03
C ILE A 159 3.86 -9.29 -3.13
N ASN A 160 3.98 -8.81 -4.37
CA ASN A 160 3.43 -9.44 -5.57
C ASN A 160 4.33 -10.54 -6.16
N HIS A 161 5.10 -11.25 -5.33
CA HIS A 161 5.95 -12.34 -5.78
C HIS A 161 6.23 -13.33 -4.64
N TYR A 162 6.71 -14.52 -4.99
CA TYR A 162 7.13 -15.52 -4.01
C TYR A 162 8.44 -15.12 -3.32
N LEU A 163 8.45 -15.18 -1.99
CA LEU A 163 9.63 -14.93 -1.18
C LEU A 163 10.40 -16.21 -0.89
N SER A 164 11.73 -16.11 -0.92
CA SER A 164 12.61 -17.15 -0.37
C SER A 164 12.56 -17.14 1.16
N THR A 165 12.91 -18.26 1.80
CA THR A 165 12.88 -18.39 3.27
C THR A 165 13.63 -17.27 3.98
N LYS A 166 14.80 -16.87 3.45
CA LYS A 166 15.61 -15.77 4.01
C LYS A 166 14.87 -14.43 3.94
N LYS A 167 14.21 -14.14 2.81
CA LYS A 167 13.45 -12.90 2.62
C LYS A 167 12.16 -12.90 3.45
N SER A 168 11.47 -14.03 3.55
CA SER A 168 10.28 -14.20 4.39
C SER A 168 10.59 -13.85 5.85
N ARG A 169 11.67 -14.42 6.41
CA ARG A 169 12.10 -14.07 7.77
C ARG A 169 12.49 -12.61 7.89
N PHE A 170 13.29 -12.11 6.94
CA PHE A 170 13.72 -10.71 6.95
C PHE A 170 12.54 -9.74 7.02
N ILE A 171 11.53 -9.90 6.16
CA ILE A 171 10.32 -9.05 6.15
C ILE A 171 9.53 -9.17 7.45
N LEU A 172 9.23 -10.40 7.87
CA LEU A 172 8.37 -10.63 9.04
C LEU A 172 9.05 -10.24 10.36
N GLU A 173 10.37 -10.31 10.46
CA GLU A 173 11.13 -9.97 11.66
C GLU A 173 11.54 -8.49 11.72
N ASN A 174 11.79 -7.82 10.59
CA ASN A 174 12.34 -6.46 10.57
C ASN A 174 11.36 -5.38 10.09
N HIS A 175 10.33 -5.75 9.32
CA HIS A 175 9.41 -4.84 8.65
C HIS A 175 7.96 -5.27 8.88
N SER A 176 7.59 -5.42 10.17
CA SER A 176 6.26 -5.84 10.61
C SER A 176 5.21 -4.75 10.37
N ALA A 177 4.84 -4.55 9.11
CA ALA A 177 3.74 -3.68 8.72
C ALA A 177 2.43 -4.11 9.38
N LYS A 178 1.51 -3.17 9.55
CA LYS A 178 0.20 -3.43 10.14
C LYS A 178 -0.59 -4.45 9.33
N VAL A 179 -0.57 -4.29 8.01
CA VAL A 179 -1.23 -5.22 7.06
C VAL A 179 -0.17 -5.82 6.15
N LEU A 180 -0.15 -7.15 6.06
CA LEU A 180 0.73 -7.91 5.19
C LEU A 180 -0.10 -8.68 4.16
N ARG A 181 0.06 -8.34 2.87
CA ARG A 181 -0.49 -9.08 1.74
C ARG A 181 0.64 -9.66 0.90
N ILE A 182 0.80 -10.98 0.92
CA ILE A 182 1.93 -11.66 0.30
C ILE A 182 1.40 -12.71 -0.66
N ILE A 183 1.80 -12.63 -1.94
CA ILE A 183 1.41 -13.66 -2.93
C ILE A 183 1.91 -15.03 -2.50
N GLY A 184 3.14 -15.13 -2.02
CA GLY A 184 3.61 -16.39 -1.47
C GLY A 184 4.82 -16.25 -0.58
N LEU A 185 4.81 -17.01 0.51
CA LEU A 185 6.01 -17.30 1.29
C LEU A 185 6.67 -18.56 0.72
N SER A 186 7.84 -18.90 1.26
CA SER A 186 8.50 -20.16 0.93
C SER A 186 7.58 -21.33 1.29
N HIS A 187 7.65 -22.42 0.53
CA HIS A 187 6.84 -23.61 0.77
C HIS A 187 6.97 -24.10 2.22
N ASN A 188 5.83 -24.38 2.86
CA ASN A 188 5.76 -24.81 4.27
C ASN A 188 6.49 -23.87 5.24
N PHE A 189 6.47 -22.56 4.99
CA PHE A 189 7.06 -21.60 5.91
C PHE A 189 6.33 -21.63 7.27
N PRO A 190 7.05 -21.75 8.41
CA PRO A 190 6.45 -21.77 9.74
C PRO A 190 5.96 -20.37 10.13
N ILE A 191 4.67 -20.11 9.96
CA ILE A 191 4.08 -18.78 10.16
C ILE A 191 3.65 -18.52 11.60
N GLY A 192 3.42 -19.56 12.40
CA GLY A 192 2.76 -19.49 13.71
C GLY A 192 3.31 -18.41 14.64
N LYS A 193 4.64 -18.30 14.78
CA LYS A 193 5.27 -17.30 15.66
C LYS A 193 4.96 -15.84 15.29
N TYR A 194 4.60 -15.56 14.05
CA TYR A 194 4.34 -14.21 13.55
C TYR A 194 2.88 -13.79 13.69
N LEU A 195 1.95 -14.73 13.90
CA LEU A 195 0.52 -14.46 14.07
C LEU A 195 0.19 -13.70 15.37
N LYS A 196 1.18 -13.52 16.25
CA LYS A 196 1.03 -12.72 17.47
C LYS A 196 1.39 -11.25 17.28
N SER A 197 2.19 -10.92 16.26
CA SER A 197 2.76 -9.58 16.05
C SER A 197 2.14 -8.82 14.87
N VAL A 198 1.40 -9.51 14.00
CA VAL A 198 0.79 -8.92 12.80
C VAL A 198 -0.69 -8.66 13.05
N ASP A 199 -1.19 -7.48 12.66
CA ASP A 199 -2.62 -7.16 12.77
C ASP A 199 -3.42 -7.86 11.67
N SER A 200 -3.04 -7.71 10.40
CA SER A 200 -3.69 -8.39 9.28
C SER A 200 -2.69 -9.17 8.44
N LEU A 201 -2.93 -10.46 8.22
CA LEU A 201 -2.08 -11.32 7.40
C LEU A 201 -2.88 -12.04 6.31
N ILE A 202 -2.44 -11.88 5.07
CA ILE A 202 -3.10 -12.44 3.89
C ILE A 202 -2.01 -13.07 3.02
N VAL A 203 -2.06 -14.39 2.88
CA VAL A 203 -1.00 -15.15 2.18
C VAL A 203 -1.61 -16.13 1.20
N HIS A 204 -1.25 -16.01 -0.07
CA HIS A 204 -1.77 -16.84 -1.16
C HIS A 204 -0.87 -18.07 -1.46
N SER A 205 -0.28 -18.65 -0.42
CA SER A 205 0.53 -19.87 -0.52
C SER A 205 0.30 -20.77 0.69
N LYS A 206 0.45 -22.09 0.52
CA LYS A 206 0.36 -23.05 1.64
C LYS A 206 1.48 -22.83 2.65
N LEU A 207 1.10 -22.61 3.92
CA LEU A 207 2.02 -22.38 5.04
C LEU A 207 2.10 -23.58 5.97
N LEU A 208 3.18 -23.67 6.75
CA LEU A 208 3.26 -24.58 7.88
C LEU A 208 2.63 -23.87 9.09
N ILE A 209 1.44 -24.32 9.46
CA ILE A 209 0.63 -23.77 10.54
C ILE A 209 -0.12 -24.92 11.22
N THR A 210 -0.17 -24.88 12.55
CA THR A 210 -0.94 -25.84 13.35
C THR A 210 -2.24 -25.22 13.84
N LEU A 211 -3.20 -26.05 14.24
CA LEU A 211 -4.40 -25.57 14.93
C LEU A 211 -4.04 -24.75 16.18
N ASP A 212 -3.03 -25.16 16.95
CA ASP A 212 -2.61 -24.45 18.15
C ASP A 212 -2.02 -23.06 17.82
N ASP A 213 -1.29 -22.92 16.70
CA ASP A 213 -0.82 -21.62 16.23
C ASP A 213 -1.99 -20.66 15.96
N LEU A 214 -3.07 -21.19 15.35
CA LEU A 214 -4.28 -20.42 15.08
C LEU A 214 -5.03 -20.05 16.35
N LEU A 215 -5.27 -21.01 17.25
CA LEU A 215 -5.98 -20.76 18.51
C LEU A 215 -5.24 -19.75 19.41
N ASN A 216 -3.92 -19.62 19.26
CA ASN A 216 -3.09 -18.69 20.03
C ASN A 216 -2.73 -17.40 19.28
N MET A 217 -3.33 -17.13 18.12
CA MET A 217 -3.06 -15.91 17.34
C MET A 217 -3.63 -14.65 18.01
N ASN A 218 -3.11 -13.48 17.62
CA ASN A 218 -3.59 -12.18 18.07
C ASN A 218 -3.86 -11.21 16.91
N CYS A 219 -4.10 -11.75 15.72
CA CYS A 219 -4.47 -11.00 14.53
C CYS A 219 -5.89 -10.42 14.63
N VAL A 220 -6.12 -9.34 13.90
CA VAL A 220 -7.43 -8.77 13.57
C VAL A 220 -8.01 -9.47 12.34
N GLU A 221 -7.17 -9.77 11.35
CA GLU A 221 -7.58 -10.40 10.10
C GLU A 221 -6.58 -11.49 9.68
N LEU A 222 -7.08 -12.65 9.29
CA LEU A 222 -6.27 -13.74 8.76
C LEU A 222 -6.92 -14.38 7.53
N VAL A 223 -6.18 -14.49 6.43
CA VAL A 223 -6.63 -15.07 5.16
C VAL A 223 -5.61 -16.05 4.62
N LEU A 224 -5.94 -17.34 4.66
CA LEU A 224 -5.08 -18.46 4.25
C LEU A 224 -5.82 -19.42 3.30
N PRO A 225 -6.12 -19.01 2.06
CA PRO A 225 -6.96 -19.78 1.13
C PRO A 225 -6.33 -21.08 0.62
N TYR A 226 -5.04 -21.30 0.86
CA TYR A 226 -4.30 -22.50 0.44
C TYR A 226 -3.92 -23.43 1.61
N ASN A 227 -4.34 -23.08 2.83
CA ASN A 227 -4.22 -23.96 3.98
C ASN A 227 -5.55 -24.67 4.16
N GLU A 228 -5.51 -25.98 3.99
CA GLU A 228 -6.65 -26.87 4.12
C GLU A 228 -6.74 -27.37 5.57
N PHE A 229 -7.89 -27.15 6.17
CA PHE A 229 -8.22 -27.58 7.53
C PHE A 229 -9.32 -28.62 7.49
N THR A 230 -9.34 -29.50 8.49
CA THR A 230 -10.41 -30.48 8.64
C THR A 230 -11.67 -29.83 9.23
N GLU A 231 -12.81 -30.46 9.04
CA GLU A 231 -14.07 -30.06 9.67
C GLU A 231 -13.95 -29.92 11.20
N SER A 232 -13.27 -30.89 11.85
CA SER A 232 -13.04 -30.88 13.30
C SER A 232 -12.13 -29.74 13.77
N GLU A 233 -11.15 -29.34 12.97
CA GLU A 233 -10.32 -28.16 13.24
C GLU A 233 -11.13 -26.87 13.14
N ILE A 234 -11.96 -26.72 12.09
CA ILE A 234 -12.84 -25.56 11.92
C ILE A 234 -13.85 -25.47 13.06
N LYS A 235 -14.47 -26.58 13.47
CA LYS A 235 -15.41 -26.64 14.60
C LYS A 235 -14.75 -26.12 15.88
N ARG A 236 -13.52 -26.55 16.18
CA ARG A 236 -12.76 -26.06 17.34
C ARG A 236 -12.42 -24.58 17.24
N ILE A 237 -12.04 -24.08 16.06
CA ILE A 237 -11.77 -22.65 15.83
C ILE A 237 -13.03 -21.81 16.09
N LEU A 238 -14.18 -22.22 15.56
CA LEU A 238 -15.43 -21.49 15.71
C LEU A 238 -15.96 -21.53 17.14
N GLN A 239 -15.90 -22.68 17.81
CA GLN A 239 -16.23 -22.80 19.24
C GLN A 239 -15.36 -21.88 20.10
N HIS A 240 -14.04 -21.83 19.81
CA HIS A 240 -13.13 -20.91 20.48
C HIS A 240 -13.49 -19.45 20.22
N TRP A 241 -13.89 -19.09 19.00
CA TRP A 241 -14.36 -17.74 18.69
C TRP A 241 -15.65 -17.39 19.43
N ALA A 242 -16.62 -18.31 19.49
CA ALA A 242 -17.93 -18.09 20.10
C ALA A 242 -17.86 -17.73 21.59
N VAL A 243 -16.85 -18.23 22.30
CA VAL A 243 -16.58 -17.90 23.72
C VAL A 243 -15.64 -16.70 23.89
N ASN A 244 -15.47 -15.87 22.86
CA ASN A 244 -14.55 -14.73 22.81
C ASN A 244 -13.07 -15.10 23.03
N GLY A 245 -12.66 -16.30 22.63
CA GLY A 245 -11.27 -16.75 22.72
C GLY A 245 -10.32 -15.90 21.87
N PHE A 246 -10.78 -15.46 20.70
CA PHE A 246 -10.06 -14.48 19.88
C PHE A 246 -10.38 -13.04 20.27
N ARG A 247 -9.50 -12.40 21.04
CA ARG A 247 -9.74 -11.04 21.57
C ARG A 247 -9.84 -9.94 20.51
N ARG A 248 -9.16 -10.10 19.37
CA ARG A 248 -9.02 -9.04 18.34
C ARG A 248 -9.56 -9.44 16.97
N LEU A 249 -9.79 -10.74 16.74
CA LEU A 249 -10.14 -11.27 15.42
C LEU A 249 -11.50 -10.74 14.98
N LYS A 250 -11.52 -10.16 13.78
CA LYS A 250 -12.71 -9.64 13.11
C LYS A 250 -13.01 -10.36 11.81
N TYR A 251 -11.99 -10.91 11.16
CA TYR A 251 -12.13 -11.60 9.89
C TYR A 251 -11.19 -12.80 9.80
N LEU A 252 -11.74 -13.94 9.40
CA LEU A 252 -11.01 -15.19 9.20
C LEU A 252 -11.49 -15.84 7.90
N SER A 253 -10.56 -16.18 7.02
CA SER A 253 -10.84 -16.90 5.79
C SER A 253 -9.88 -18.07 5.66
N LEU A 254 -10.41 -19.28 5.76
CA LEU A 254 -9.68 -20.54 5.66
C LEU A 254 -10.30 -21.43 4.58
N ARG A 255 -9.54 -22.41 4.09
CA ARG A 255 -10.08 -23.45 3.22
C ARG A 255 -10.39 -24.69 4.04
N VAL A 256 -11.57 -25.26 3.82
CA VAL A 256 -12.02 -26.52 4.41
C VAL A 256 -12.48 -27.43 3.29
N SER A 257 -12.19 -28.71 3.41
CA SER A 257 -12.67 -29.76 2.50
C SER A 257 -13.76 -30.56 3.19
N ASP A 258 -14.75 -31.01 2.41
CA ASP A 258 -15.87 -31.82 2.89
C ASP A 258 -16.61 -31.19 4.08
N PHE A 259 -17.04 -29.93 3.93
CA PHE A 259 -17.66 -29.13 5.00
C PHE A 259 -19.17 -29.35 5.07
N ASP A 260 -19.64 -30.02 6.13
CA ASP A 260 -21.05 -30.04 6.49
C ASP A 260 -21.40 -28.81 7.34
N LEU A 261 -22.19 -27.90 6.76
CA LEU A 261 -22.57 -26.65 7.42
C LEU A 261 -23.46 -26.90 8.64
N GLU A 262 -24.30 -27.94 8.63
CA GLU A 262 -25.19 -28.26 9.75
C GLU A 262 -24.41 -28.87 10.93
N ASP A 263 -23.45 -29.77 10.68
CA ASP A 263 -22.64 -30.35 11.77
C ASP A 263 -21.72 -29.30 12.43
N VAL A 264 -21.13 -28.42 11.63
CA VAL A 264 -20.15 -27.45 12.12
C VAL A 264 -20.83 -26.26 12.80
N LEU A 265 -21.94 -25.77 12.25
CA LEU A 265 -22.61 -24.56 12.75
C LEU A 265 -23.83 -24.84 13.62
N GLY A 266 -24.27 -26.10 13.76
CA GLY A 266 -25.54 -26.44 14.42
C GLY A 266 -25.68 -25.93 15.86
N GLU A 267 -24.57 -25.82 16.59
CA GLU A 267 -24.54 -25.28 17.97
C GLU A 267 -24.29 -23.76 18.03
N LEU A 268 -24.01 -23.11 16.89
CA LEU A 268 -23.62 -21.72 16.81
C LEU A 268 -24.74 -20.86 16.21
N ASN A 269 -25.05 -19.74 16.86
CA ASN A 269 -25.91 -18.72 16.26
C ASN A 269 -25.22 -18.14 15.03
N HIS A 270 -25.75 -18.42 13.84
CA HIS A 270 -25.20 -17.96 12.57
C HIS A 270 -26.29 -17.44 11.64
N THR A 271 -25.89 -16.68 10.62
CA THR A 271 -26.77 -16.22 9.56
C THR A 271 -26.03 -16.34 8.24
N VAL A 272 -26.64 -16.99 7.27
CA VAL A 272 -26.07 -17.11 5.93
C VAL A 272 -26.14 -15.74 5.24
N MET A 273 -24.98 -15.23 4.83
CA MET A 273 -24.92 -13.99 4.04
C MET A 273 -24.89 -14.35 2.55
N THR A 274 -25.87 -13.85 1.80
CA THR A 274 -26.00 -14.07 0.35
C THR A 274 -25.21 -13.08 -0.48
N GLU A 275 -24.66 -12.04 0.14
CA GLU A 275 -23.90 -10.98 -0.52
C GLU A 275 -22.47 -10.93 0.04
N ARG A 276 -21.51 -10.67 -0.86
CA ARG A 276 -20.11 -10.45 -0.48
C ARG A 276 -20.02 -9.14 0.30
N ARG A 277 -19.78 -9.23 1.61
CA ARG A 277 -19.39 -8.06 2.41
C ARG A 277 -17.89 -7.81 2.26
N GLU A 278 -17.53 -6.61 1.83
CA GLU A 278 -16.17 -6.10 2.01
C GLU A 278 -16.06 -5.57 3.44
N TYR A 279 -15.20 -6.22 4.24
CA TYR A 279 -14.82 -5.70 5.54
C TYR A 279 -13.80 -4.57 5.30
N LYS A 280 -14.16 -3.34 5.67
CA LYS A 280 -13.29 -2.15 5.55
C LYS A 280 -12.31 -2.04 6.72
#